data_AF-A0A7J2SIG3-F1
#
_entry.id   AF-A0A7J2SIG3-F1
#
_cell.length_a   1.000
_cell.length_b   1.000
_cell.length_c   1.000
_cell.angle_alpha   90.00
_cell.angle_beta   90.00
_cell.angle_gamma   90.00
#
_symmetry.space_group_name_H-M   'P 1'
#
loop_
_entity.id
_entity.type
_entity.pdbx_description
1 polymer ?
#
loop_
_entity_poly.entity_id
_entity_poly.type
_entity_poly.pdbx_seq_one_letter_code
_entity_poly.pdbx_strand_id
1 'polypeptide(L)' 'MKLKFDREHYLNLKMQPLAGTSMVNWIKLLLENKFCIDWRFIPRAIYVTLMIAMISPFRFYEKLKFEKKIEEI' A
#
# COMPACT_ATOMS: atom_id res chain seq x y z
N MET A 1 18.42 -15.13 -4.96
CA MET A 1 17.49 -15.98 -4.18
C MET A 1 16.18 -16.11 -4.96
N LYS A 2 15.86 -17.28 -5.53
CA LYS A 2 14.56 -17.50 -6.20
C LYS A 2 13.54 -17.77 -5.11
N LEU A 3 12.68 -16.79 -4.83
CA LEU A 3 11.59 -16.95 -3.87
C LEU A 3 10.64 -18.03 -4.41
N LYS A 4 10.68 -19.23 -3.81
CA LYS A 4 9.73 -20.32 -4.07
C LYS A 4 8.48 -20.02 -3.26
N PHE A 5 7.58 -19.22 -3.82
CA PHE A 5 6.29 -18.98 -3.21
C PHE A 5 5.30 -20.05 -3.66
N ASP A 6 4.67 -20.71 -2.69
CA ASP A 6 3.71 -21.77 -2.92
C ASP A 6 2.37 -21.19 -3.41
N ARG A 7 1.74 -21.85 -4.39
CA ARG A 7 0.58 -21.31 -5.11
C ARG A 7 -0.63 -21.07 -4.20
N GLU A 8 -0.74 -21.86 -3.13
CA GLU A 8 -1.84 -21.82 -2.17
C GLU A 8 -1.82 -20.58 -1.26
N HIS A 9 -0.66 -19.95 -1.06
CA HIS A 9 -0.54 -18.78 -0.19
C HIS A 9 -1.00 -17.47 -0.86
N TYR A 10 -1.16 -17.46 -2.18
CA TYR A 10 -1.43 -16.23 -2.94
C TYR A 10 -2.90 -15.78 -2.90
N LEU A 11 -3.83 -16.72 -2.86
CA LEU A 11 -5.27 -16.43 -2.71
C LEU A 11 -5.71 -16.45 -1.24
N ASN A 12 -4.78 -16.59 -0.30
CA ASN A 12 -5.11 -16.60 1.10
C ASN A 12 -5.50 -15.19 1.55
N LEU A 13 -6.80 -14.93 1.56
CA LEU A 13 -7.42 -13.68 2.05
C LEU A 13 -7.13 -13.44 3.54
N LYS A 14 -6.68 -14.45 4.29
CA LYS A 14 -6.24 -14.31 5.68
C LYS A 14 -4.83 -13.75 5.79
N MET A 15 -4.00 -13.85 4.75
CA MET A 15 -2.75 -13.09 4.70
C MET A 15 -3.12 -11.64 4.50
N GLN A 16 -3.09 -10.88 5.59
CA GLN A 16 -3.49 -9.49 5.64
C GLN A 16 -2.78 -8.75 4.50
N PRO A 17 -3.52 -8.28 3.46
CA PRO A 17 -2.94 -7.31 2.57
C PRO A 17 -2.49 -6.17 3.47
N LEU A 18 -1.29 -5.67 3.21
CA LEU A 18 -0.66 -4.60 3.97
C LEU A 18 -1.50 -3.31 3.78
N ALA A 19 -2.73 -3.29 4.26
CA ALA A 19 -3.73 -2.25 4.01
C ALA A 19 -3.39 -0.95 4.76
N GLY A 20 -2.39 -1.01 5.63
CA GLY A 20 -1.87 0.13 6.38
C GLY A 20 -0.57 0.74 5.84
N THR A 21 0.01 0.29 4.71
CA THR A 21 1.26 0.92 4.23
C THR A 21 1.00 2.37 3.85
N SER A 22 1.88 3.26 4.30
CA SER A 22 1.89 4.65 3.86
C SER A 22 2.03 4.71 2.34
N MET A 23 1.34 5.66 1.69
CA MET A 23 1.42 5.89 0.24
C MET A 23 2.86 5.94 -0.26
N VAL A 24 3.76 6.54 0.53
CA VAL A 24 5.19 6.64 0.24
C VAL A 24 5.85 5.26 0.14
N ASN A 25 5.51 4.35 1.05
CA ASN A 25 6.09 3.00 1.06
C ASN A 25 5.54 2.14 -0.09
N TRP A 26 4.25 2.30 -0.43
CA TRP A 26 3.66 1.64 -1.60
C TRP A 26 4.33 2.09 -2.90
N ILE A 27 4.52 3.40 -3.10
CA ILE A 27 5.22 3.93 -4.28
C ILE A 27 6.68 3.45 -4.30
N LYS A 28 7.36 3.47 -3.15
CA LYS A 28 8.74 2.97 -3.04
C LYS A 28 8.85 1.50 -3.45
N LEU A 29 7.94 0.64 -2.97
CA LEU A 29 7.89 -0.78 -3.35
C LEU A 29 7.62 -0.97 -4.85
N LEU A 30 6.72 -0.17 -5.44
CA LEU A 30 6.46 -0.21 -6.88
C LEU A 30 7.70 0.18 -7.68
N LEU A 31 8.41 1.21 -7.26
CA LEU A 31 9.65 1.68 -7.90
C LEU A 31 10.79 0.67 -7.76
N GLU A 32 10.99 0.12 -6.56
CA GLU A 32 12.01 -0.91 -6.29
C GLU A 32 11.77 -2.17 -7.13
N ASN A 33 10.51 -2.54 -7.33
CA ASN A 33 10.14 -3.67 -8.18
C ASN A 33 10.00 -3.29 -9.66
N LYS A 34 10.30 -2.05 -10.06
CA LYS A 34 10.15 -1.53 -11.44
C LYS A 34 8.76 -1.75 -12.03
N PHE A 35 7.71 -1.69 -11.19
CA PHE A 35 6.34 -2.04 -11.54
C PHE A 35 6.17 -3.47 -12.10
N CYS A 36 7.16 -4.34 -11.89
CA CYS A 36 7.16 -5.72 -12.33
C CYS A 36 6.34 -6.56 -11.34
N ILE A 37 5.02 -6.43 -11.45
CA ILE A 37 4.06 -7.20 -10.66
C ILE A 37 3.63 -8.40 -11.49
N ASP A 38 3.83 -9.60 -10.95
CA ASP A 38 3.26 -10.82 -11.53
C ASP A 38 1.75 -10.66 -11.72
N TRP A 39 1.22 -11.07 -12.89
CA TRP A 39 -0.20 -10.87 -13.26
C TRP A 39 -1.19 -11.34 -12.17
N ARG A 40 -0.79 -12.33 -11.38
CA ARG A 40 -1.55 -12.90 -10.26
C ARG A 40 -1.72 -11.95 -9.06
N PHE A 41 -0.82 -10.98 -8.87
CA PHE A 41 -0.92 -9.97 -7.80
C PHE A 41 -1.50 -8.64 -8.27
N ILE A 42 -1.75 -8.46 -9.57
CA ILE A 42 -2.40 -7.26 -10.09
C ILE A 42 -3.71 -6.97 -9.35
N PRO A 43 -4.62 -7.94 -9.11
CA PRO A 43 -5.86 -7.66 -8.37
C PRO A 43 -5.60 -7.14 -6.95
N ARG A 44 -4.59 -7.68 -6.26
CA ARG A 44 -4.19 -7.25 -4.91
C ARG A 44 -3.55 -5.85 -4.95
N ALA A 45 -2.72 -5.57 -5.94
CA ALA A 45 -2.08 -4.27 -6.13
C ALA A 45 -3.12 -3.17 -6.46
N ILE A 46 -4.14 -3.49 -7.26
CA ILE A 46 -5.27 -2.61 -7.54
C ILE A 46 -6.04 -2.34 -6.24
N TYR A 47 -6.36 -3.39 -5.46
CA TYR A 47 -7.05 -3.22 -4.18
C TYR A 47 -6.29 -2.28 -3.22
N VAL A 48 -4.98 -2.49 -3.05
CA VAL A 48 -4.13 -1.64 -2.21
C VAL A 48 -4.06 -0.22 -2.75
N THR A 49 -3.92 -0.04 -4.07
CA THR A 49 -3.88 1.27 -4.71
C THR A 49 -5.21 2.03 -4.54
N LEU A 50 -6.35 1.36 -4.69
CA LEU A 50 -7.68 1.94 -4.46
C LEU A 50 -7.89 2.34 -3.00
N MET A 51 -7.50 1.48 -2.05
CA MET A 51 -7.56 1.78 -0.62
C MET A 51 -6.71 3.01 -0.28
N ILE A 52 -5.47 3.05 -0.78
CA ILE A 52 -4.58 4.20 -0.58
C ILE A 52 -5.17 5.45 -1.25
N ALA A 53 -5.68 5.35 -2.47
CA ALA A 53 -6.27 6.50 -3.17
C ALA A 53 -7.50 7.06 -2.45
N MET A 54 -8.32 6.21 -1.84
CA MET A 54 -9.49 6.61 -1.06
C MET A 54 -9.11 7.25 0.28
N ILE A 55 -8.09 6.71 0.96
CA ILE A 55 -7.67 7.17 2.28
C ILE A 55 -6.69 8.36 2.20
N SER A 56 -5.89 8.47 1.13
CA SER A 56 -4.90 9.52 0.92
C SER A 56 -5.47 10.94 1.03
N PRO A 57 -6.59 11.32 0.39
CA PRO A 57 -7.13 12.68 0.53
C PRO A 57 -7.60 12.96 1.96
N PHE A 58 -8.15 11.96 2.65
CA PHE A 58 -8.56 12.08 4.06
C PHE A 58 -7.34 12.31 4.96
N ARG A 59 -6.31 11.48 4.83
CA ARG A 59 -5.04 11.65 5.57
C ARG A 59 -4.35 12.97 5.26
N PHE A 60 -4.38 13.42 4.01
CA PHE A 60 -3.80 14.70 3.62
C PHE A 60 -4.57 15.87 4.25
N TYR A 61 -5.91 15.82 4.26
CA TYR A 61 -6.74 16.81 4.92
C TYR A 61 -6.51 16.85 6.43
N GLU A 62 -6.46 15.68 7.09
CA GLU A 62 -6.15 15.58 8.52
C GLU A 62 -4.76 16.15 8.82
N LYS A 63 -3.77 15.79 7.99
CA LYS A 63 -2.40 16.30 8.13
C LYS A 63 -2.39 17.83 8.07
N LEU A 64 -2.94 18.43 7.01
CA LEU A 64 -2.98 19.90 6.89
C LEU A 64 -3.72 20.60 8.04
N LYS A 65 -4.79 19.99 8.55
CA LYS A 65 -5.63 20.59 9.60
C LYS A 65 -4.99 20.49 10.99
N PHE A 66 -4.32 19.37 11.28
CA PHE A 66 -3.79 19.08 12.63
C PHE A 66 -2.29 19.30 12.76
N GLU A 67 -1.51 19.29 11.69
CA GLU A 67 -0.06 19.59 11.71
C GLU A 67 0.18 21.02 12.20
N LYS A 68 -0.65 21.99 11.79
CA LYS A 68 -0.62 23.37 12.33
C LYS A 68 -0.89 23.47 13.82
N LYS A 69 -1.62 22.52 14.40
CA LYS A 69 -2.01 22.53 15.81
C LYS A 69 -0.96 21.89 16.73
N ILE A 70 -0.01 21.15 16.14
CA ILE A 70 1.09 20.50 16.85
C ILE A 70 2.33 21.41 16.89
N GLU A 71 2.53 22.27 15.88
CA GLU A 71 3.60 23.28 15.88
C GLU A 71 3.41 24.41 16.91
N GLU A 72 2.21 24.58 17.45
CA GLU A 72 1.88 25.58 18.49
C GLU A 72 2.03 25.05 19.94
N ILE A 73 2.50 23.81 20.14
CA ILE A 73 2.76 23.22 21.47
C ILE A 73 4.26 23.22 21.79
#